data_AF-A0A7I9XR50-F1
#
_entry.id   AF-A0A7I9XR50-F1
#
_cell.length_a   1.000
_cell.length_b   1.000
_cell.length_c   1.000
_cell.angle_alpha   90.00
_cell.angle_beta   90.00
_cell.angle_gamma   90.00
#
_symmetry.space_group_name_H-M   'P 1'
#
loop_
_entity.id
_entity.type
_entity.pdbx_description
1 polymer ?
#
loop_
_entity_poly.entity_id
_entity_poly.type
_entity_poly.pdbx_seq_one_letter_code
_entity_poly.pdbx_strand_id
1 'polypeptide(L)'
;MASNVDFTRLAEKLVGYDYAYLITVDTENRPHPVPVMPTLDGETVRIGALGGRRSRANLARSSDVTLMWPPPSPGGYTVIVDGTADVSDAGELASVAIAPSRAVLIRVATPESPGETPCYSDCVDLRLTAQGA
;
A
#
# COMPACT_ATOMS: atom_id res chain seq x y z
N MET A 1 -5.73 9.86 -14.00
CA MET A 1 -7.12 9.84 -13.48
C MET A 1 -7.04 10.11 -11.98
N ALA A 2 -7.98 10.88 -11.42
CA ALA A 2 -8.02 11.06 -9.97
C ALA A 2 -8.30 9.71 -9.29
N SER A 3 -7.57 9.43 -8.21
CA SER A 3 -7.78 8.21 -7.42
C SER A 3 -9.12 8.29 -6.70
N ASN A 4 -9.82 7.16 -6.56
CA ASN A 4 -11.05 7.09 -5.75
C ASN A 4 -10.75 6.66 -4.30
N VAL A 5 -9.49 6.68 -3.87
CA VAL A 5 -9.08 6.35 -2.50
C VAL A 5 -9.54 7.43 -1.53
N ASP A 6 -10.10 7.01 -0.40
CA ASP A 6 -10.38 7.90 0.73
C ASP A 6 -9.08 8.11 1.53
N PHE A 7 -8.31 9.13 1.15
CA PHE A 7 -7.02 9.43 1.76
C PHE A 7 -7.12 9.91 3.20
N THR A 8 -8.23 10.56 3.58
CA THR A 8 -8.48 10.94 4.97
C THR A 8 -8.61 9.70 5.84
N ARG A 9 -9.46 8.75 5.43
CA ARG A 9 -9.64 7.48 6.15
C ARG A 9 -8.39 6.61 6.11
N LEU A 10 -7.64 6.62 5.00
CA LEU A 10 -6.35 5.94 4.93
C LEU A 10 -5.36 6.50 5.95
N ALA A 11 -5.22 7.82 6.04
CA ALA A 11 -4.35 8.47 7.03
C ALA A 11 -4.73 8.09 8.47
N GLU A 12 -6.02 8.12 8.80
CA GLU A 12 -6.52 7.68 10.11
C GLU A 12 -6.17 6.22 10.42
N LYS A 13 -6.27 5.34 9.42
CA LYS A 13 -5.98 3.91 9.60
C LYS A 13 -4.51 3.60 9.68
N LEU A 14 -3.64 4.38 9.05
CA LEU A 14 -2.19 4.20 9.14
C LEU A 14 -1.60 4.63 10.48
N VAL A 15 -2.37 5.27 11.36
CA VAL A 15 -1.93 5.56 12.73
C VAL A 15 -1.58 4.25 13.46
N GLY A 16 -0.34 4.15 13.94
CA GLY A 16 0.16 2.98 14.67
C GLY A 16 0.75 1.88 13.77
N TYR A 17 0.82 2.07 12.45
CA TYR A 17 1.57 1.18 11.57
C TYR A 17 3.01 1.69 11.40
N ASP A 18 3.98 0.90 11.86
CA ASP A 18 5.38 1.33 11.95
C ASP A 18 6.13 1.31 10.62
N TYR A 19 5.84 0.32 9.76
CA TYR A 19 6.56 0.11 8.50
C TYR A 19 5.66 -0.59 7.47
N ALA A 20 6.08 -0.62 6.21
CA ALA A 20 5.44 -1.39 5.15
C ALA A 20 6.42 -2.28 4.40
N TYR A 21 5.91 -3.24 3.65
CA TYR A 21 6.66 -3.88 2.57
C TYR A 21 6.30 -3.22 1.24
N LEU A 22 7.29 -2.67 0.55
CA LEU A 22 7.17 -2.35 -0.87
C LEU A 22 7.35 -3.63 -1.67
N ILE A 23 6.32 -4.01 -2.40
CA ILE A 23 6.28 -5.19 -3.24
C ILE A 23 6.40 -4.72 -4.68
N THR A 24 7.53 -5.06 -5.29
CA THR A 24 7.79 -4.89 -6.73
C THR A 24 7.75 -6.26 -7.40
N VAL A 25 7.66 -6.31 -8.73
CA VAL A 25 7.73 -7.58 -9.48
C VAL A 25 9.00 -7.65 -10.31
N ASP A 26 9.64 -8.82 -10.33
CA ASP A 26 10.82 -9.04 -11.18
C ASP A 26 10.47 -9.39 -12.63
N THR A 27 11.47 -9.75 -13.42
CA THR A 27 11.32 -10.12 -14.84
C THR A 27 10.49 -11.37 -15.06
N GLU A 28 10.35 -12.23 -14.04
CA GLU A 28 9.55 -13.46 -14.09
C GLU A 28 8.17 -13.27 -13.43
N ASN A 29 7.76 -12.02 -13.18
CA ASN A 29 6.55 -11.67 -12.45
C ASN A 29 6.50 -12.23 -11.02
N ARG A 30 7.66 -12.46 -10.38
CA ARG A 30 7.70 -12.88 -8.98
C ARG A 30 7.71 -11.65 -8.07
N PRO A 31 6.90 -11.64 -6.99
CA PRO A 31 6.89 -10.54 -6.04
C PRO A 31 8.21 -10.49 -5.26
N HIS A 32 8.72 -9.28 -5.06
CA HIS A 32 9.90 -8.96 -4.29
C HIS A 32 9.54 -7.94 -3.20
N PRO A 33 9.20 -8.42 -1.99
CA PRO A 33 8.91 -7.55 -0.85
C PRO A 33 10.22 -7.03 -0.23
N VAL A 34 10.27 -5.73 0.05
CA VAL A 34 11.34 -5.11 0.86
C VAL A 34 10.72 -4.20 1.92
N PRO A 35 11.20 -4.23 3.18
CA PRO A 35 10.69 -3.33 4.21
C PRO A 35 11.10 -1.88 3.90
N VAL A 36 10.17 -0.96 4.11
CA VAL A 36 10.32 0.48 3.89
C VAL A 36 9.60 1.25 5.01
N MET A 37 9.98 2.52 5.19
CA MET A 37 9.34 3.46 6.12
C MET A 37 8.59 4.54 5.34
N PRO A 38 7.40 4.23 4.80
CA PRO A 38 6.65 5.18 3.99
C PRO A 38 5.91 6.21 4.86
N THR A 39 5.74 7.42 4.33
CA THR A 39 4.82 8.42 4.89
C THR A 39 3.73 8.75 3.89
N LEU A 40 2.49 8.97 4.36
CA LEU A 40 1.41 9.50 3.53
C LEU A 40 1.44 11.04 3.61
N ASP A 41 1.64 11.69 2.46
CA ASP A 41 1.70 13.14 2.28
C ASP A 41 0.57 13.57 1.34
N GLY A 42 -0.55 13.99 1.92
CA GLY A 42 -1.80 14.21 1.19
C GLY A 42 -2.27 12.92 0.50
N GLU A 43 -2.19 12.90 -0.83
CA GLU A 43 -2.60 11.78 -1.67
C GLU A 43 -1.42 10.92 -2.15
N THR A 44 -0.19 11.25 -1.74
CA THR A 44 1.04 10.56 -2.20
C THR A 44 1.69 9.78 -1.06
N VAL A 45 2.05 8.53 -1.30
CA VAL A 45 2.90 7.79 -0.36
C VAL A 45 4.36 8.00 -0.73
N ARG A 46 5.18 8.46 0.20
CA ARG A 46 6.60 8.78 -0.01
C ARG A 46 7.50 7.82 0.72
N ILE A 47 8.54 7.35 0.04
CA ILE A 47 9.63 6.56 0.62
C ILE A 47 10.91 7.37 0.42
N GLY A 48 11.52 7.82 1.51
CA GLY A 48 12.68 8.73 1.45
C GLY A 48 13.97 8.11 0.91
N ALA A 49 14.14 6.80 1.08
CA ALA A 49 15.29 6.07 0.56
C ALA A 49 14.89 4.64 0.16
N LEU A 50 14.86 4.38 -1.13
CA LEU A 50 14.69 3.05 -1.70
C LEU A 50 16.03 2.34 -1.69
N GLY A 51 16.31 1.66 -0.59
CA GLY A 51 17.46 0.78 -0.48
C GLY A 51 17.37 -0.38 -1.48
N GLY A 52 18.51 -0.74 -2.07
CA GLY A 52 18.65 -2.00 -2.81
C GLY A 52 18.53 -1.87 -4.34
N ARG A 53 19.48 -2.50 -5.02
CA ARG A 53 19.57 -2.53 -6.49
C ARG A 53 18.39 -3.24 -7.16
N ARG A 54 17.80 -4.26 -6.51
CA ARG A 54 16.76 -5.10 -7.11
C ARG A 54 15.42 -4.36 -7.23
N SER A 55 14.94 -3.71 -6.17
CA SER A 55 13.70 -2.93 -6.24
C SER A 55 13.80 -1.81 -7.27
N ARG A 56 14.94 -1.12 -7.35
CA ARG A 56 15.20 -0.10 -8.39
C ARG A 56 15.15 -0.67 -9.81
N ALA A 57 15.79 -1.82 -10.04
CA ALA A 57 15.75 -2.49 -11.35
C ALA A 57 14.34 -2.95 -11.72
N ASN A 58 13.55 -3.41 -10.76
CA ASN A 58 12.15 -3.78 -10.96
C ASN A 58 11.31 -2.55 -11.33
N LEU A 59 11.46 -1.44 -10.59
CA LEU A 59 10.72 -0.20 -10.81
C LEU A 59 11.04 0.48 -12.15
N ALA A 60 12.28 0.35 -12.61
CA ALA A 60 12.68 0.84 -13.94
C ALA A 60 11.95 0.08 -15.09
N ARG A 61 11.37 -1.10 -14.80
CA ARG A 61 10.61 -1.89 -15.78
C ARG A 61 9.10 -1.74 -15.63
N SER A 62 8.61 -1.63 -14.40
CA SER A 62 7.19 -1.47 -14.09
C SER A 62 7.03 -0.51 -12.93
N SER A 63 6.22 0.52 -13.12
CA SER A 63 5.84 1.44 -12.04
C SER A 63 4.81 0.84 -11.09
N ASP A 64 4.16 -0.27 -11.45
CA ASP A 64 3.11 -0.85 -10.62
C ASP A 64 3.69 -1.49 -9.35
N VAL A 65 3.17 -1.07 -8.21
CA VAL A 65 3.61 -1.50 -6.89
C VAL A 65 2.44 -1.78 -5.96
N THR A 66 2.71 -2.62 -4.97
CA THR A 66 1.85 -2.78 -3.80
C THR A 66 2.67 -2.42 -2.55
N LEU A 67 2.10 -1.61 -1.68
CA LEU A 67 2.55 -1.43 -0.30
C LEU A 67 1.67 -2.24 0.64
N MET A 68 2.30 -2.96 1.56
CA MET A 68 1.61 -3.78 2.56
C MET A 68 2.12 -3.41 3.95
N TRP A 69 1.28 -2.77 4.77
CA TRP A 69 1.56 -2.55 6.19
C TRP A 69 0.99 -3.71 7.00
N PRO A 70 1.83 -4.52 7.68
CA PRO A 70 1.35 -5.58 8.54
C PRO A 70 0.62 -4.99 9.77
N PRO A 71 -0.35 -5.70 10.37
CA PRO A 71 -1.07 -5.20 11.53
C PRO A 71 -0.12 -5.00 12.72
N PRO A 72 -0.29 -3.92 13.52
CA PRO A 72 0.53 -3.68 14.70
C PRO A 72 0.30 -4.71 15.82
N SER A 73 -0.81 -5.46 15.76
CA SER A 73 -1.14 -6.54 16.70
C SER A 73 -1.70 -7.76 15.97
N PRO A 74 -1.45 -8.99 16.45
CA PRO A 74 -2.05 -10.20 15.89
C PRO A 74 -3.57 -10.09 15.74
N GLY A 75 -4.10 -10.53 14.59
CA GLY A 75 -5.54 -10.45 14.27
C GLY A 75 -6.04 -9.07 13.82
N GLY A 76 -5.18 -8.05 13.83
CA GLY A 76 -5.49 -6.74 13.26
C GLY A 76 -5.59 -6.75 11.72
N TYR A 77 -5.98 -5.62 11.15
CA TYR A 77 -6.01 -5.44 9.70
C TYR A 77 -4.60 -5.23 9.12
N THR A 78 -4.29 -5.90 8.03
CA THR A 78 -3.22 -5.46 7.11
C THR A 78 -3.77 -4.33 6.26
N VAL A 79 -3.00 -3.27 6.06
CA VAL A 79 -3.32 -2.24 5.05
C VAL A 79 -2.59 -2.60 3.77
N ILE A 80 -3.32 -2.68 2.65
CA ILE A 80 -2.74 -2.88 1.33
C ILE A 80 -3.08 -1.66 0.48
N VAL A 81 -2.07 -1.07 -0.14
CA VAL A 81 -2.21 0.03 -1.08
C VAL A 81 -1.57 -0.37 -2.40
N ASP A 82 -2.35 -0.37 -3.47
CA ASP A 82 -1.82 -0.51 -4.83
C ASP A 82 -1.64 0.88 -5.44
N GLY A 83 -0.64 1.05 -6.30
CA GLY A 83 -0.39 2.33 -6.94
C GLY A 83 0.73 2.27 -7.98
N THR A 84 1.03 3.43 -8.53
CA THR A 84 2.14 3.63 -9.47
C THR A 84 3.25 4.42 -8.80
N ALA A 85 4.46 3.88 -8.82
CA ALA A 85 5.67 4.50 -8.29
C ALA A 85 6.36 5.37 -9.35
N ASP A 86 6.78 6.56 -8.92
CA ASP A 86 7.74 7.43 -9.58
C ASP A 86 9.00 7.48 -8.73
N VAL A 87 10.15 7.21 -9.34
CA VAL A 87 11.44 7.10 -8.66
C VAL A 87 12.28 8.31 -8.99
N SER A 88 12.82 8.99 -7.97
CA SER A 88 13.72 10.12 -8.16
C SER A 88 15.10 9.69 -8.67
N ASP A 89 16.05 10.62 -8.71
CA ASP A 89 17.44 10.43 -9.13
C ASP A 89 18.10 9.12 -8.68
N ALA A 90 19.09 8.68 -9.47
CA ALA A 90 19.76 7.40 -9.29
C ALA A 90 20.60 7.33 -8.00
N GLY A 91 20.56 6.18 -7.33
CA GLY A 91 21.47 5.84 -6.24
C GLY A 91 20.76 5.17 -5.07
N GLU A 92 21.47 5.01 -3.96
CA GLU A 92 20.91 4.50 -2.69
C GLU A 92 20.05 5.55 -1.96
N LEU A 93 20.07 6.81 -2.43
CA LEU A 93 19.24 7.92 -1.94
C LEU A 93 18.02 8.17 -2.84
N ALA A 94 17.72 7.27 -3.78
CA ALA A 94 16.54 7.39 -4.62
C ALA A 94 15.30 7.39 -3.74
N SER A 95 14.51 8.45 -3.80
CA SER A 95 13.19 8.52 -3.18
C SER A 95 12.14 7.96 -4.13
N VAL A 96 11.01 7.52 -3.59
CA VAL A 96 9.88 7.02 -4.37
C VAL A 96 8.64 7.79 -3.95
N ALA A 97 7.91 8.32 -4.93
CA ALA A 97 6.57 8.84 -4.76
C ALA A 97 5.60 7.85 -5.38
N ILE A 98 4.61 7.39 -4.62
CA ILE A 98 3.62 6.42 -5.09
C ILE A 98 2.28 7.14 -5.12
N ALA A 99 1.62 7.11 -6.27
CA ALA A 99 0.25 7.56 -6.45
C ALA A 99 -0.70 6.36 -6.21
N PRO A 100 -1.39 6.28 -5.05
CA PRO A 100 -2.28 5.18 -4.73
C PRO A 100 -3.49 5.16 -5.66
N SER A 101 -3.79 3.99 -6.21
CA SER A 101 -4.98 3.74 -7.04
C SER A 101 -6.05 2.94 -6.29
N ARG A 102 -5.66 2.23 -5.23
CA ARG A 102 -6.56 1.44 -4.37
C ARG A 102 -5.98 1.32 -2.97
N ALA A 103 -6.84 1.30 -1.96
CA ALA A 103 -6.46 1.03 -0.58
C ALA A 103 -7.50 0.11 0.08
N VAL A 104 -7.05 -0.94 0.75
CA VAL A 104 -7.93 -1.92 1.40
C VAL A 104 -7.38 -2.33 2.76
N LEU A 105 -8.26 -2.47 3.74
CA LEU A 105 -7.98 -3.16 4.99
C LEU A 105 -8.38 -4.63 4.81
N ILE A 106 -7.49 -5.55 5.14
CA ILE A 106 -7.79 -6.99 5.09
C ILE A 106 -7.32 -7.72 6.33
N ARG A 107 -8.15 -8.61 6.85
CA ARG A 107 -7.77 -9.61 7.86
C ARG A 107 -8.50 -10.92 7.62
N VAL A 108 -8.11 -11.97 8.33
CA VAL A 108 -8.91 -13.19 8.40
C VAL A 108 -10.25 -12.87 9.06
N ALA A 109 -11.35 -13.36 8.50
CA ALA A 109 -12.68 -13.13 9.05
C ALA A 109 -12.80 -13.69 10.49
N THR A 110 -13.49 -12.95 11.35
CA THR A 110 -13.78 -13.30 12.74
C THR A 110 -15.29 -13.43 12.94
N PRO A 111 -15.77 -14.03 14.04
CA PRO A 111 -17.21 -14.07 14.33
C PRO A 111 -17.88 -12.68 14.43
N GLU A 112 -17.09 -11.63 14.71
CA GLU A 112 -17.56 -10.24 14.78
C GLU A 112 -17.47 -9.51 13.43
N SER A 113 -16.90 -10.14 12.41
CA SER A 113 -16.85 -9.57 11.07
C SER A 113 -18.28 -9.43 10.51
N PRO A 114 -18.57 -8.38 9.71
CA PRO A 114 -19.91 -8.16 9.17
C PRO A 114 -20.50 -9.40 8.49
N GLY A 115 -21.73 -9.75 8.89
CA GLY A 115 -22.34 -11.09 8.73
C GLY A 115 -22.78 -11.52 7.33
N GLU A 116 -22.28 -10.89 6.26
CA GLU A 116 -22.57 -11.27 4.87
C GLU A 116 -21.30 -11.47 4.03
N THR A 117 -20.19 -11.89 4.65
CA THR A 117 -18.98 -12.19 3.90
C THR A 117 -18.90 -13.69 3.62
N PRO A 118 -19.28 -14.21 2.44
CA PRO A 118 -19.06 -15.60 2.06
C PRO A 118 -17.56 -15.94 1.88
N CYS A 119 -16.67 -14.96 2.09
CA CYS A 119 -15.22 -15.11 1.95
C CYS A 119 -14.54 -15.30 3.31
N TYR A 120 -13.44 -16.05 3.32
CA TYR A 120 -12.54 -16.26 4.45
C TYR A 120 -11.91 -14.95 5.02
N SER A 121 -12.09 -13.82 4.34
CA SER A 121 -11.43 -12.55 4.64
C SER A 121 -12.44 -11.45 4.93
N ASP A 122 -12.19 -10.69 5.99
CA ASP A 122 -12.87 -9.43 6.32
C ASP A 122 -12.11 -8.31 5.61
N CYS A 123 -12.77 -7.72 4.60
CA CYS A 123 -12.19 -6.75 3.68
C CYS A 123 -12.97 -5.44 3.71
N VAL A 124 -12.27 -4.32 3.91
CA VAL A 124 -12.86 -2.98 3.88
C VAL A 124 -12.13 -2.14 2.85
N ASP A 125 -12.83 -1.82 1.75
CA ASP A 125 -12.33 -0.93 0.70
C ASP A 125 -12.33 0.53 1.21
N LEU A 126 -11.18 1.18 1.16
CA LEU A 126 -10.98 2.58 1.57
C LEU A 126 -11.15 3.48 0.35
N ARG A 127 -12.35 3.45 -0.22
CA ARG A 127 -12.75 4.27 -1.35
C ARG A 127 -13.70 5.36 -0.92
N LEU A 128 -13.65 6.51 -1.58
CA LEU A 128 -14.69 7.53 -1.47
C LEU A 128 -16.02 6.88 -1.88
N THR A 129 -16.98 6.89 -0.96
CA THR A 129 -18.37 6.66 -1.31
C THR A 129 -18.88 7.92 -1.99
N ALA A 130 -19.55 7.79 -3.13
CA ALA A 130 -20.21 8.94 -3.73
C ALA A 130 -21.12 9.58 -2.66
N GLN A 131 -20.84 10.83 -2.27
CA GLN A 131 -21.81 11.59 -1.48
C GLN A 131 -23.11 11.61 -2.29
N GLY A 132 -24.19 11.10 -1.70
CA GLY A 132 -25.52 11.21 -2.28
C GLY A 132 -25.83 12.66 -2.60
N ALA A 133 -26.33 12.88 -3.82
CA ALA A 133 -26.86 14.16 -4.29
C ALA A 133 -28.03 14.65 -3.43
#